data_AF-A0AA36MD52-F1
#
_entry.id   AF-A0AA36MD52-F1
#
_cell.length_a   1.000
_cell.length_b   1.000
_cell.length_c   1.000
_cell.angle_alpha   90.00
_cell.angle_beta   90.00
_cell.angle_gamma   90.00
#
_symmetry.space_group_name_H-M   'P 1'
#
loop_
_entity.id
_entity.type
_entity.pdbx_description
1 polymer ?
#
loop_
_entity_poly.entity_id
_entity_poly.type
_entity_poly.pdbx_seq_one_letter_code
_entity_poly.pdbx_strand_id
1 'polypeptide(L)'
;MLIRTVPPNVKSLFPKENLDFAESITEDEGKLLREVFNKHDSFEEIGEMIEAVWQQNPELAGRMRKVLDGNIARLKGLSPEAVDYSKRIVAFVTHVMSSLSLGKDYCLETAERLHKEFQTLSQEDQEALRRANPDVHF
;
A
#
# COMPACT_ATOMS: atom_id res chain seq x y z
N MET A 1 -7.73 3.69 -12.35
CA MET A 1 -7.57 4.31 -11.01
C MET A 1 -6.74 5.60 -11.13
N LEU A 2 -6.98 6.63 -10.31
CA LEU A 2 -6.29 7.94 -10.39
C LEU A 2 -4.85 7.94 -9.85
N ILE A 3 -4.14 6.82 -9.84
CA ILE A 3 -2.77 6.73 -9.27
C ILE A 3 -1.78 7.72 -9.92
N ARG A 4 -2.06 8.16 -11.16
CA ARG A 4 -1.28 9.18 -11.87
C ARG A 4 -1.38 10.58 -11.29
N THR A 5 -2.42 10.87 -10.49
CA THR A 5 -2.61 12.17 -9.83
C THR A 5 -1.99 12.21 -8.44
N VAL A 6 -1.39 11.11 -7.97
CA VAL A 6 -0.73 11.05 -6.67
C VAL A 6 0.59 11.83 -6.72
N PRO A 7 0.81 12.77 -5.78
CA PRO A 7 2.05 13.55 -5.72
C PRO A 7 3.31 12.67 -5.59
N PRO A 8 4.46 13.13 -6.10
CA PRO A 8 5.70 12.34 -6.09
C PRO A 8 6.14 11.85 -4.71
N ASN A 9 5.99 12.67 -3.66
CA ASN A 9 6.34 12.31 -2.27
C ASN A 9 5.43 11.22 -1.67
N VAL A 10 4.19 11.10 -2.16
CA VAL A 10 3.32 9.99 -1.76
C VAL A 10 3.67 8.75 -2.59
N LYS A 11 3.84 8.94 -3.90
CA LYS A 11 4.14 7.86 -4.84
C LYS A 11 5.49 7.18 -4.56
N SER A 12 6.47 7.91 -4.02
CA SER A 12 7.79 7.38 -3.63
C SER A 12 7.74 6.32 -2.55
N LEU A 13 6.69 6.32 -1.71
CA LEU A 13 6.51 5.34 -0.63
C LEU A 13 5.78 4.07 -1.09
N PHE A 14 5.35 4.01 -2.35
CA PHE A 14 4.66 2.83 -2.86
C PHE A 14 5.67 1.80 -3.38
N PRO A 15 5.60 0.55 -2.90
CA PRO A 15 6.21 -0.57 -3.61
C PRO A 15 5.66 -0.66 -5.03
N LYS A 16 6.51 -1.10 -5.96
CA LYS A 16 6.19 -1.20 -7.38
C LYS A 16 4.95 -2.07 -7.62
N GLU A 17 4.80 -3.18 -6.91
CA GLU A 17 3.62 -4.05 -7.03
C GLU A 17 2.31 -3.34 -6.70
N ASN A 18 2.32 -2.38 -5.76
CA ASN A 18 1.14 -1.57 -5.45
C ASN A 18 0.81 -0.61 -6.60
N LEU A 19 1.83 -0.01 -7.23
CA LEU A 19 1.65 0.87 -8.39
C LEU A 19 1.17 0.09 -9.62
N ASP A 20 1.84 -1.01 -9.94
CA ASP A 20 1.49 -1.88 -11.07
C ASP A 20 0.06 -2.42 -10.91
N PHE A 21 -0.32 -2.82 -9.70
CA PHE A 21 -1.70 -3.22 -9.40
C PHE A 21 -2.68 -2.07 -9.64
N ALA A 22 -2.44 -0.89 -9.08
CA ALA A 22 -3.31 0.27 -9.25
C ALA A 22 -3.47 0.70 -10.72
N GLU A 23 -2.41 0.58 -11.52
CA GLU A 23 -2.42 0.87 -12.96
C GLU A 23 -3.15 -0.20 -13.77
N SER A 24 -3.15 -1.46 -13.30
CA SER A 24 -3.84 -2.59 -13.93
C SER A 24 -5.34 -2.69 -13.62
N ILE A 25 -5.88 -1.82 -12.76
CA ILE A 25 -7.31 -1.81 -12.43
C ILE A 25 -8.13 -1.27 -13.60
N THR A 26 -9.02 -2.11 -14.11
CA THR A 26 -10.02 -1.73 -15.11
C THR A 26 -11.13 -0.87 -14.51
N GLU A 27 -11.98 -0.27 -15.34
CA GLU A 27 -13.10 0.55 -14.86
C GLU A 27 -14.09 -0.26 -14.00
N ASP A 28 -14.46 -1.47 -14.45
CA ASP A 28 -15.42 -2.31 -13.75
C ASP A 28 -14.87 -2.86 -12.44
N GLU A 29 -13.58 -3.19 -12.40
CA GLU A 29 -12.90 -3.55 -11.15
C GLU A 29 -12.81 -2.37 -10.19
N GLY A 30 -12.60 -1.15 -10.71
CA GLY A 30 -12.66 0.07 -9.92
C GLY A 30 -14.03 0.30 -9.28
N LYS A 31 -15.12 0.01 -10.00
CA LYS A 31 -16.49 0.06 -9.46
C LYS A 31 -16.68 -0.97 -8.34
N LEU A 32 -16.24 -2.22 -8.55
CA LEU A 32 -16.31 -3.28 -7.55
C LEU A 32 -15.52 -2.93 -6.29
N LEU A 33 -14.27 -2.47 -6.42
CA LEU A 33 -13.45 -2.04 -5.28
C LEU A 33 -14.12 -0.91 -4.51
N ARG A 34 -14.73 0.07 -5.21
CA ARG A 34 -15.49 1.14 -4.57
C ARG A 34 -16.70 0.61 -3.80
N GLU A 35 -17.44 -0.36 -4.36
CA GLU A 35 -18.56 -0.99 -3.67
C GLU A 35 -18.13 -1.75 -2.41
N VAL A 36 -17.05 -2.53 -2.50
CA VAL A 36 -16.47 -3.23 -1.35
C VAL A 36 -16.00 -2.24 -0.29
N PHE A 37 -15.23 -1.21 -0.66
CA PHE A 37 -14.74 -0.22 0.29
C PHE A 37 -15.84 0.69 0.87
N ASN A 38 -17.00 0.81 0.22
CA ASN A 38 -18.16 1.54 0.77
C ASN A 38 -18.99 0.69 1.72
N LYS A 39 -19.00 -0.64 1.57
CA LYS A 39 -19.75 -1.55 2.46
C LYS A 39 -19.05 -1.79 3.80
N HIS A 40 -17.78 -1.44 3.89
CA HIS A 40 -16.96 -1.61 5.07
C HIS A 40 -16.39 -0.25 5.49
N ASP A 41 -16.80 0.28 6.64
CA ASP A 41 -16.28 1.55 7.18
C ASP A 41 -14.75 1.51 7.36
N SER A 42 -14.25 0.33 7.70
CA SER A 42 -12.83 -0.04 7.72
C SER A 42 -12.70 -1.57 7.66
N PHE A 43 -11.57 -2.06 7.15
CA PHE A 43 -11.16 -3.46 7.36
C PHE A 43 -10.13 -3.49 8.49
N GLU A 44 -10.25 -4.45 9.41
CA GLU A 44 -9.24 -4.63 10.46
C GLU A 44 -7.93 -5.14 9.85
N GLU A 45 -8.05 -6.01 8.84
CA GLU A 45 -6.92 -6.57 8.12
C GLU A 45 -7.13 -6.55 6.59
N ILE A 46 -6.02 -6.41 5.85
CA ILE A 46 -6.01 -6.50 4.37
C ILE A 46 -6.57 -7.86 3.90
N GLY A 47 -6.41 -8.92 4.71
CA GLY A 47 -6.95 -10.24 4.41
C GLY A 47 -8.47 -10.26 4.24
N GLU A 48 -9.21 -9.59 5.13
CA GLU A 48 -10.66 -9.51 5.08
C GLU A 48 -11.15 -8.78 3.83
N MET A 49 -10.45 -7.71 3.45
CA MET A 49 -10.69 -6.97 2.22
C MET A 49 -10.55 -7.86 0.98
N ILE A 50 -9.50 -8.69 0.94
CA ILE A 50 -9.28 -9.63 -0.18
C ILE A 50 -10.40 -10.67 -0.25
N GLU A 51 -10.83 -11.21 0.88
CA GLU A 51 -11.94 -12.19 0.91
C GLU A 51 -13.25 -11.58 0.42
N ALA A 52 -13.57 -10.33 0.80
CA ALA A 52 -14.75 -9.63 0.32
C ALA A 52 -14.73 -9.39 -1.21
N VAL A 53 -13.55 -9.11 -1.78
CA VAL A 53 -13.38 -9.02 -3.23
C VAL A 53 -13.45 -10.40 -3.89
N TRP A 54 -12.92 -11.45 -3.25
CA TRP A 54 -12.92 -12.81 -3.78
C TRP A 54 -14.32 -13.33 -4.10
N GLN A 55 -15.30 -13.02 -3.25
CA GLN A 55 -16.70 -13.41 -3.46
C GLN A 55 -17.33 -12.82 -4.74
N GLN A 56 -16.75 -11.76 -5.30
CA GLN A 56 -17.30 -11.06 -6.46
C GLN A 56 -16.39 -11.15 -7.69
N ASN A 57 -15.07 -11.14 -7.49
CA ASN A 57 -14.07 -11.24 -8.56
C ASN A 57 -12.80 -11.96 -8.05
N PRO A 58 -12.72 -13.29 -8.21
CA PRO A 58 -11.56 -14.08 -7.78
C PRO A 58 -10.25 -13.71 -8.47
N GLU A 59 -10.28 -13.26 -9.73
CA GLU A 59 -9.07 -12.85 -10.45
C GLU A 59 -8.47 -11.58 -9.84
N LEU A 60 -9.31 -10.57 -9.60
CA LEU A 60 -8.90 -9.34 -8.93
C LEU A 60 -8.38 -9.62 -7.51
N ALA A 61 -9.10 -10.43 -6.73
CA ALA A 61 -8.66 -10.83 -5.40
C ALA A 61 -7.33 -11.60 -5.43
N GLY A 62 -7.11 -12.46 -6.44
CA GLY A 62 -5.83 -13.13 -6.68
C GLY A 62 -4.68 -12.14 -6.94
N ARG A 63 -4.93 -11.06 -7.70
CA ARG A 63 -3.94 -9.99 -7.88
C ARG A 63 -3.68 -9.22 -6.58
N MET A 64 -4.71 -8.92 -5.79
CA MET A 64 -4.55 -8.28 -4.48
C MET A 64 -3.72 -9.15 -3.52
N ARG A 65 -3.95 -10.46 -3.50
CA ARG A 65 -3.19 -11.41 -2.70
C ARG A 65 -1.71 -11.41 -3.08
N LYS A 66 -1.39 -11.41 -4.38
CA LYS A 66 0.01 -11.30 -4.85
C LYS A 66 0.71 -10.03 -4.39
N VAL A 67 0.01 -8.89 -4.37
CA VAL A 67 0.55 -7.63 -3.82
C VAL A 67 0.82 -7.76 -2.33
N LEU A 68 -0.11 -8.33 -1.57
CA LEU A 68 0.07 -8.58 -0.13
C LEU A 68 1.26 -9.50 0.14
N ASP A 69 1.39 -10.60 -0.61
CA ASP A 69 2.49 -11.56 -0.44
C ASP A 69 3.86 -10.92 -0.77
N GLY A 70 3.92 -10.08 -1.81
CA GLY A 70 5.11 -9.28 -2.14
C GLY A 70 5.51 -8.33 -1.00
N ASN A 71 4.52 -7.62 -0.44
CA ASN A 71 4.73 -6.74 0.70
C ASN A 71 5.18 -7.49 1.96
N ILE A 72 4.66 -8.69 2.23
CA ILE A 72 5.11 -9.54 3.33
C ILE A 72 6.55 -9.99 3.12
N ALA A 73 6.93 -10.37 1.89
CA ALA A 73 8.28 -10.81 1.57
C ALA A 73 9.34 -9.73 1.85
N ARG A 74 9.00 -8.46 1.64
CA ARG A 74 9.86 -7.29 1.93
C ARG A 74 10.19 -7.10 3.41
N LEU A 75 9.44 -7.73 4.31
CA LEU A 75 9.69 -7.66 5.76
C LEU A 75 10.72 -8.68 6.25
N LYS A 76 11.07 -9.68 5.43
CA LYS A 76 11.90 -10.80 5.85
C LYS A 76 13.33 -10.35 6.17
N GLY A 77 13.79 -10.65 7.38
CA GLY A 77 15.16 -10.34 7.82
C GLY A 77 15.38 -8.90 8.24
N LEU A 78 14.32 -8.08 8.28
CA LEU A 78 14.37 -6.75 8.90
C LEU A 78 14.38 -6.85 10.42
N SER A 79 14.95 -5.84 11.08
CA SER A 79 14.83 -5.69 12.54
C SER A 79 13.38 -5.41 12.95
N PRO A 80 13.02 -5.60 14.23
CA PRO A 80 11.69 -5.23 14.72
C PRO A 80 11.32 -3.76 14.46
N GLU A 81 12.29 -2.84 14.57
CA GLU A 81 12.08 -1.40 14.33
C GLU A 81 11.80 -1.12 12.84
N ALA A 82 12.60 -1.71 11.94
CA ALA A 82 12.39 -1.60 10.50
C ALA A 82 11.07 -2.26 10.04
N VAL A 83 10.66 -3.36 10.66
CA VAL A 83 9.35 -3.99 10.43
C VAL A 83 8.22 -3.05 10.85
N ASP A 84 8.32 -2.43 12.03
CA ASP A 84 7.30 -1.53 12.55
C ASP A 84 7.15 -0.28 11.67
N TYR A 85 8.27 0.30 11.22
CA TYR A 85 8.27 1.36 10.21
C TYR A 85 7.61 0.92 8.89
N SER A 86 7.95 -0.27 8.38
CA SER A 86 7.38 -0.81 7.15
C SER A 86 5.86 -1.02 7.25
N LYS A 87 5.36 -1.45 8.42
CA LYS A 87 3.91 -1.57 8.66
C LYS A 87 3.18 -0.23 8.57
N ARG A 88 3.80 0.87 9.05
CA ARG A 88 3.24 2.22 8.89
C ARG A 88 3.18 2.64 7.43
N ILE A 89 4.20 2.34 6.63
CA ILE A 89 4.19 2.56 5.18
C ILE A 89 3.04 1.78 4.52
N VAL A 90 2.91 0.48 4.79
CA VAL A 90 1.85 -0.37 4.22
C VAL A 90 0.46 0.16 4.58
N ALA A 91 0.25 0.55 5.84
CA ALA A 91 -1.02 1.15 6.27
C ALA A 91 -1.32 2.46 5.52
N PHE A 92 -0.32 3.34 5.36
CA PHE A 92 -0.46 4.58 4.61
C PHE A 92 -0.78 4.33 3.13
N VAL A 93 -0.01 3.48 2.46
CA VAL A 93 -0.23 3.10 1.04
C VAL A 93 -1.64 2.51 0.85
N THR A 94 -2.05 1.62 1.74
CA THR A 94 -3.41 1.03 1.72
C THR A 94 -4.48 2.10 1.86
N HIS A 95 -4.31 3.04 2.79
CA HIS A 95 -5.23 4.15 2.97
C HIS A 95 -5.31 5.06 1.74
N VAL A 96 -4.18 5.41 1.11
CA VAL A 96 -4.18 6.20 -0.12
C VAL A 96 -4.92 5.46 -1.24
N MET A 97 -4.67 4.17 -1.42
CA MET A 97 -5.35 3.36 -2.45
C MET A 97 -6.87 3.27 -2.23
N SER A 98 -7.31 3.07 -0.99
CA SER A 98 -8.74 3.03 -0.67
C SER A 98 -9.39 4.41 -0.86
N SER A 99 -8.76 5.48 -0.38
CA SER A 99 -9.23 6.87 -0.60
C SER A 99 -9.37 7.20 -2.09
N LEU A 100 -8.37 6.88 -2.91
CA LEU A 100 -8.43 7.08 -4.37
C LEU A 100 -9.59 6.30 -5.01
N SER A 101 -9.82 5.06 -4.57
CA SER A 101 -10.90 4.22 -5.09
C SER A 101 -12.28 4.78 -4.73
N LEU A 102 -12.41 5.39 -3.56
CA LEU A 102 -13.62 6.03 -3.06
C LEU A 102 -13.81 7.47 -3.57
N GLY A 103 -12.75 8.09 -4.11
CA GLY A 103 -12.75 9.53 -4.43
C GLY A 103 -12.74 10.40 -3.16
N LYS A 104 -12.12 9.91 -2.09
CA LYS A 104 -11.89 10.64 -0.83
C LYS A 104 -10.48 11.24 -0.82
N ASP A 105 -10.30 12.26 0.01
CA ASP A 105 -8.99 12.83 0.28
C ASP A 105 -8.08 11.86 1.04
N TYR A 106 -6.77 12.10 0.96
CA TYR A 106 -5.74 11.39 1.72
C TYR A 106 -4.71 12.40 2.23
N CYS A 107 -4.05 12.07 3.35
CA CYS A 107 -3.19 13.01 4.05
C CYS A 107 -1.76 13.04 3.49
N LEU A 108 -1.40 14.15 2.83
CA LEU A 108 -0.05 14.37 2.29
C LEU A 108 1.01 14.53 3.41
N GLU A 109 0.63 15.13 4.55
CA GLU A 109 1.52 15.32 5.69
C GLU A 109 1.98 13.99 6.30
N THR A 110 1.16 12.94 6.18
CA THR A 110 1.56 11.60 6.62
C THR A 110 2.73 11.08 5.79
N ALA A 111 2.77 11.32 4.47
CA ALA A 111 3.93 10.94 3.64
C ALA A 111 5.19 11.70 4.06
N GLU A 112 5.08 13.01 4.28
CA GLU A 112 6.22 13.81 4.75
C GLU A 112 6.74 13.34 6.11
N ARG A 113 5.83 12.99 7.03
CA ARG A 113 6.20 12.44 8.34
C ARG A 113 6.94 11.11 8.17
N LEU A 114 6.46 10.21 7.32
CA LEU A 114 7.09 8.91 7.07
C LEU A 114 8.50 9.04 6.46
N HIS A 115 8.70 10.02 5.56
CA HIS A 115 10.03 10.36 5.06
C HIS A 115 10.95 10.86 6.17
N LYS A 116 10.46 11.73 7.06
CA LYS A 116 11.25 12.23 8.20
C LYS A 116 11.56 11.12 9.21
N GLU A 117 10.59 10.27 9.53
CA GLU A 117 10.76 9.10 10.42
C GLU A 117 11.87 8.18 9.91
N PHE A 118 11.94 7.94 8.59
CA PHE A 118 13.01 7.13 8.02
C PHE A 118 14.41 7.67 8.32
N GLN A 119 14.59 9.00 8.25
CA GLN A 119 15.87 9.64 8.56
C GLN A 119 16.29 9.49 10.04
N THR A 120 15.34 9.16 10.92
CA THR A 120 15.60 8.95 12.36
C THR A 120 15.95 7.51 12.71
N LEU A 121 15.74 6.56 11.80
CA LEU A 121 16.12 5.17 11.98
C LEU A 121 17.65 5.01 12.01
N SER A 122 18.11 3.90 12.60
CA SER A 122 19.52 3.53 12.58
C SER A 122 20.03 3.41 11.12
N GLN A 123 21.33 3.65 10.91
CA GLN A 123 21.91 3.50 9.57
C GLN A 123 21.75 2.07 9.04
N GLU A 124 21.88 1.07 9.91
CA GLU A 124 21.68 -0.35 9.57
C GLU A 124 20.25 -0.60 9.07
N ASP A 125 19.24 -0.05 9.75
CA ASP A 125 17.85 -0.20 9.35
C ASP A 125 17.53 0.55 8.06
N GLN A 126 18.07 1.76 7.88
CA GLN A 126 17.91 2.49 6.63
C GLN A 126 18.48 1.72 5.44
N GLU A 127 19.65 1.11 5.60
CA GLU A 127 20.27 0.27 4.56
C GLU A 127 19.50 -1.03 4.33
N ALA A 128 19.03 -1.69 5.39
CA ALA A 128 18.21 -2.90 5.29
C ALA A 128 16.89 -2.63 4.56
N LEU A 129 16.21 -1.54 4.89
CA LEU A 129 14.96 -1.11 4.25
C LEU A 129 15.16 -0.79 2.77
N ARG A 130 16.21 -0.02 2.41
CA ARG A 130 16.54 0.26 1.00
C ARG A 130 16.89 -1.01 0.23
N ARG A 131 17.60 -1.97 0.85
CA ARG A 131 17.95 -3.24 0.23
C ARG A 131 16.72 -4.11 -0.02
N ALA A 132 15.81 -4.17 0.94
CA ALA A 132 14.56 -4.91 0.82
C ALA A 132 13.57 -4.22 -0.15
N ASN A 133 13.69 -2.90 -0.32
CA ASN A 133 12.79 -2.08 -1.12
C ASN A 133 13.55 -1.16 -2.09
N PRO A 134 14.24 -1.71 -3.10
CA PRO A 134 15.09 -0.91 -4.00
C PRO A 134 14.29 0.06 -4.89
N ASP A 135 12.99 -0.15 -4.98
CA ASP A 135 12.01 0.61 -5.75
C ASP A 135 11.28 1.67 -4.93
N VAL A 136 11.46 1.67 -3.60
CA VAL A 136 10.86 2.66 -2.69
C VAL A 136 11.89 3.74 -2.37
N HIS A 137 11.49 5.00 -2.46
CA HIS A 137 12.33 6.14 -2.16
C HIS A 137 11.92 6.73 -0.81
N PHE A 138 12.55 6.25 0.28
CA PHE A 138 12.31 6.72 1.65
C PHE A 138 12.93 8.09 1.95
#